data_AF-A0A9D8PN82-F1
#
_entry.id   AF-A0A9D8PN82-F1
#
_cell.length_a   1.000
_cell.length_b   1.000
_cell.length_c   1.000
_cell.angle_alpha   90.00
_cell.angle_beta   90.00
_cell.angle_gamma   90.00
#
_symmetry.space_group_name_H-M   'P 1'
#
loop_
_entity.id
_entity.type
_entity.pdbx_description
1 polymer ?
#
loop_
_entity_poly.entity_id
_entity_poly.type
_entity_poly.pdbx_seq_one_letter_code
_entity_poly.pdbx_strand_id
1 'polypeptide(L)' 'MSEGDTLVARQEEGRLVLDKPEASKQRLRARFARVPAEQQLVGERLVERRQEALKEGA' A
#
# COMPACT_ATOMS: atom_id res chain seq x y z
N MET A 1 1.70 8.75 19.88
CA MET A 1 2.95 8.44 19.18
C MET A 1 4.01 8.45 20.25
N SER A 2 4.77 7.38 20.37
CA SER A 2 5.83 7.24 21.37
C SER A 2 7.18 7.17 20.67
N GLU A 3 8.23 7.53 21.38
CA GLU A 3 9.60 7.39 20.89
C GLU A 3 9.87 5.92 20.51
N GLY A 4 10.36 5.69 19.28
CA GLY A 4 10.52 4.35 18.69
C GLY A 4 9.35 3.87 17.80
N ASP A 5 8.23 4.61 17.72
CA ASP A 5 7.14 4.28 16.79
C ASP A 5 7.62 4.40 15.33
N THR A 6 7.42 3.35 14.53
CA THR A 6 7.59 3.43 13.08
C THR A 6 6.40 4.18 12.48
N LEU A 7 6.66 5.28 11.78
CA LEU A 7 5.65 6.11 11.14
C LEU A 7 5.84 6.14 9.63
N VAL A 8 4.72 6.27 8.91
CA VAL A 8 4.70 6.44 7.47
C VAL A 8 4.45 7.90 7.17
N ALA A 9 5.41 8.55 6.53
CA ALA A 9 5.26 9.92 6.08
C ALA A 9 4.61 9.97 4.70
N ARG A 10 3.64 10.87 4.51
CA ARG A 10 3.03 11.13 3.21
C ARG A 10 2.76 12.61 3.01
N GLN A 11 2.82 13.06 1.77
CA GLN A 11 2.44 14.42 1.40
C GLN A 11 0.97 14.46 0.98
N GLU A 12 0.18 15.32 1.60
CA GLU A 12 -1.24 15.55 1.29
C GLU A 12 -1.48 17.05 1.22
N GLU A 13 -1.89 17.55 0.04
CA GLU A 13 -2.19 18.98 -0.20
C GLU A 13 -1.08 19.95 0.25
N GLY A 14 0.17 19.56 0.00
CA GLY A 14 1.35 20.34 0.39
C GLY A 14 1.76 20.21 1.85
N ARG A 15 1.09 19.37 2.65
CA ARG A 15 1.41 19.10 4.05
C ARG A 15 2.04 17.72 4.21
N LEU A 16 3.03 17.61 5.10
CA LEU A 16 3.57 16.32 5.52
C LEU A 16 2.72 15.77 6.65
N VAL A 17 2.10 14.61 6.42
CA VAL A 17 1.28 13.88 7.39
C VAL A 17 2.01 12.62 7.80
N LEU A 18 2.15 12.41 9.10
CA LEU A 18 2.73 11.20 9.69
C LEU A 18 1.61 10.31 10.20
N ASP A 19 1.54 9.10 9.67
CA ASP A 19 0.55 8.11 10.07
C ASP A 19 1.20 6.89 10.69
N LYS A 20 0.49 6.25 11.62
CA LYS A 20 0.85 4.89 12.01
C LYS A 20 0.62 3.93 10.82
N PRO A 21 1.47 2.91 10.63
CA PRO A 21 1.33 1.94 9.54
C PRO A 21 -0.06 1.30 9.50
N GLU A 22 -0.64 1.01 10.65
CA GLU A 22 -1.98 0.43 10.79
C GLU A 22 -3.08 1.39 10.34
N ALA A 23 -2.98 2.67 10.72
CA ALA A 23 -3.91 3.71 10.29
C ALA A 23 -3.83 3.91 8.77
N SER A 24 -2.61 3.89 8.20
CA SER A 24 -2.41 3.94 6.76
C SER A 24 -3.04 2.75 6.03
N LYS A 25 -2.90 1.53 6.56
CA LYS A 25 -3.52 0.33 5.98
C LYS A 25 -5.05 0.40 6.03
N GLN A 26 -5.63 0.83 7.15
CA GLN A 26 -7.08 0.98 7.29
C GLN A 26 -7.65 2.02 6.33
N ARG A 27 -7.00 3.19 6.21
CA ARG A 27 -7.39 4.21 5.22
C ARG A 27 -7.31 3.68 3.80
N LEU A 28 -6.25 2.95 3.46
CA LEU A 28 -6.07 2.35 2.14
C LEU A 28 -7.22 1.38 1.83
N ARG A 29 -7.55 0.49 2.78
CA ARG A 29 -8.68 -0.43 2.67
C ARG A 29 -10.00 0.32 2.47
N ALA A 30 -10.26 1.37 3.25
CA ALA A 30 -11.46 2.18 3.11
C ALA A 30 -11.55 2.89 1.74
N ARG A 31 -10.42 3.41 1.24
CA ARG A 31 -10.34 4.06 -0.09
C ARG A 31 -10.64 3.08 -1.21
N PHE A 32 -10.14 1.85 -1.11
CA PHE A 32 -10.31 0.82 -2.13
C PHE A 32 -11.54 -0.08 -1.94
N ALA A 33 -12.27 0.03 -0.82
CA ALA A 33 -13.50 -0.73 -0.59
C ALA A 33 -14.61 -0.42 -1.61
N ARG A 34 -14.52 0.75 -2.27
CA ARG A 34 -15.46 1.17 -3.32
C ARG A 34 -15.04 0.72 -4.73
N VAL A 35 -13.88 0.09 -4.89
CA VAL A 35 -13.41 -0.37 -6.19
C VAL A 35 -14.02 -1.74 -6.47
N PRO A 36 -14.76 -1.91 -7.59
CA PRO A 36 -15.31 -3.20 -7.98
C PRO A 36 -14.20 -4.24 -8.17
N ALA A 37 -14.47 -5.49 -7.81
CA ALA A 37 -13.51 -6.60 -7.96
C ALA A 37 -13.03 -6.78 -9.41
N GLU A 38 -13.84 -6.40 -10.39
CA GLU A 38 -13.48 -6.43 -11.82
C GLU A 38 -12.41 -5.39 -12.22
N GLN A 39 -12.17 -4.36 -11.41
CA GLN A 39 -11.12 -3.35 -11.62
C GLN A 39 -9.94 -3.52 -10.64
N GLN A 40 -9.84 -4.70 -10.02
CA GLN A 40 -8.83 -5.01 -9.03
C GLN A 40 -7.47 -5.24 -9.71
N LEU A 41 -6.77 -4.14 -10.03
CA LEU A 41 -5.41 -4.07 -10.60
C LEU A 41 -4.34 -4.89 -9.85
N VAL A 42 -4.67 -5.35 -8.64
CA VAL A 42 -3.81 -6.17 -7.79
C VAL A 42 -3.69 -7.61 -8.33
N GLY A 43 -4.74 -8.15 -8.95
CA GLY A 43 -4.73 -9.50 -9.49
C GLY A 43 -3.72 -9.68 -10.63
N GLU A 44 -3.76 -8.80 -11.63
CA GLU A 44 -2.87 -8.87 -12.79
C GLU A 44 -1.42 -8.53 -12.44
N ARG A 45 -1.17 -7.47 -11.65
CA ARG A 45 0.20 -7.02 -11.34
C ARG A 45 0.97 -7.93 -10.37
N LEU A 46 0.27 -8.72 -9.54
CA LEU A 46 0.93 -9.71 -8.68
C LEU A 46 1.44 -10.92 -9.47
N VAL A 47 0.77 -11.30 -10.56
CA VAL A 47 1.22 -12.38 -11.46
C VAL A 47 2.52 -11.96 -12.15
N GLU A 48 2.60 -10.72 -12.63
CA GLU A 48 3.79 -10.17 -13.29
C GLU A 48 5.00 -10.13 -12.36
N ARG A 49 4.86 -9.56 -11.16
CA ARG A 49 5.92 -9.51 -10.12
C ARG A 49 6.38 -10.90 -9.68
N ARG A 50 5.45 -11.85 -9.53
CA ARG A 50 5.79 -13.22 -9.08
C ARG A 50 6.57 -13.97 -10.15
N GLN A 51 6.31 -13.71 -11.44
CA GLN A 51 7.09 -14.26 -12.54
C GLN A 51 8.48 -13.64 -12.65
N GLU A 52 8.64 -12.34 -12.39
CA GLU A 52 9.97 -11.71 -12.35
C GLU A 52 10.83 -12.26 -11.20
N ALA A 53 10.26 -12.39 -9.99
CA ALA A 53 10.99 -12.95 -8.84
C ALA A 53 11.41 -14.41 -9.02
N LEU A 54 10.69 -15.19 -9.84
CA LEU A 54 11.07 -16.57 -10.19
C LEU A 54 12.22 -16.62 -11.22
N LYS A 55 12.37 -15.58 -12.06
CA LYS A 55 13.44 -15.49 -13.05
C LYS A 55 14.76 -15.00 -12.47
N GLU A 56 14.73 -14.21 -11.40
CA GLU A 56 15.93 -13.71 -10.72
C GLU A 56 16.53 -14.73 -9.71
N GLY A 57 15.88 -15.88 -9.51
CA GLY A 57 16.34 -16.97 -8.65
C GLY A 57 16.83 -18.23 -9.41
N ALA A 58 17.07 -18.14 -10.72
CA ALA A 58 17.56 -19.24 -11.57
C ALA A 58 18.99 -19.00 -12.06
#